data_AF-A0AA44REP0-F1
#
_entry.id   AF-A0AA44REP0-F1
#
_cell.length_a   1.000
_cell.length_b   1.000
_cell.length_c   1.000
_cell.angle_alpha   90.00
_cell.angle_beta   90.00
_cell.angle_gamma   90.00
#
_symmetry.space_group_name_H-M   'P 1'
#
loop_
_entity.id
_entity.type
_entity.pdbx_description
1 polymer ?
#
loop_
_entity_poly.entity_id
_entity_poly.type
_entity_poly.pdbx_seq_one_letter_code
_entity_poly.pdbx_strand_id
1 'polypeptide(L)' 'MFVELVYDKRNFDGLPDAKDIILGELTKRVHRVFPDADVRVK' A
#
# COMPACT_ATOMS: atom_id res chain seq x y z
N MET A 1 -14.21 4.09 -3.94
CA MET A 1 -13.48 3.04 -4.69
C MET A 1 -12.56 2.31 -3.71
N PHE A 2 -12.30 1.02 -3.91
CA PHE A 2 -11.46 0.24 -2.99
C PHE A 2 -10.23 -0.29 -3.74
N VAL A 3 -9.04 -0.18 -3.11
CA VAL A 3 -7.78 -0.70 -3.65
C VAL A 3 -7.07 -1.47 -2.55
N GLU A 4 -6.79 -2.74 -2.79
CA GLU A 4 -6.01 -3.60 -1.89
C GLU A 4 -4.81 -4.17 -2.62
N LEU A 5 -3.63 -4.00 -2.02
CA LEU A 5 -2.42 -4.67 -2.45
C LEU A 5 -2.16 -5.88 -1.57
N VAL A 6 -2.15 -7.07 -2.18
CA VAL A 6 -1.76 -8.32 -1.54
C VAL A 6 -0.39 -8.71 -2.08
N TYR A 7 0.57 -8.98 -1.19
CA TYR A 7 1.90 -9.41 -1.59
C TYR A 7 2.41 -10.58 -0.75
N ASP A 8 3.40 -11.29 -1.28
CA ASP A 8 4.12 -12.31 -0.52
C ASP A 8 5.09 -11.63 0.45
N LYS A 9 5.01 -11.96 1.74
CA LYS A 9 5.87 -11.38 2.79
C LYS A 9 7.36 -11.50 2.47
N ARG A 10 7.76 -12.58 1.78
CA ARG A 10 9.15 -12.84 1.38
C ARG A 10 9.71 -11.82 0.40
N ASN A 11 8.84 -11.08 -0.32
CA ASN A 11 9.27 -10.02 -1.24
C ASN A 11 9.97 -8.87 -0.51
N PHE A 12 9.71 -8.71 0.80
CA PHE A 12 10.25 -7.63 1.61
C PHE A 12 10.89 -8.14 2.90
N ASP A 13 11.24 -9.43 2.96
CA ASP A 13 11.98 -9.98 4.10
C ASP A 13 13.33 -9.25 4.24
N GLY A 14 13.59 -8.71 5.43
CA GLY A 14 14.79 -7.90 5.71
C GLY A 14 14.61 -6.39 5.52
N LEU A 15 13.47 -5.93 4.98
CA LEU A 15 13.08 -4.51 4.99
C LEU A 15 12.20 -4.23 6.21
N PRO A 16 12.72 -3.50 7.24
CA PRO A 16 11.88 -3.04 8.33
C PRO A 16 10.79 -2.11 7.79
N ASP A 17 9.60 -2.18 8.38
CA ASP A 17 8.46 -1.29 8.11
C ASP A 17 7.98 -1.27 6.64
N ALA A 18 8.33 -2.30 5.84
CA ALA A 18 7.97 -2.38 4.42
C ALA A 18 6.46 -2.17 4.18
N LYS A 19 5.62 -2.73 5.04
CA LYS A 19 4.16 -2.58 4.95
C LYS A 19 3.71 -1.12 5.01
N ASP A 20 4.26 -0.36 5.95
CA ASP A 20 3.86 1.03 6.18
C ASP A 20 4.39 1.95 5.07
N ILE A 21 5.61 1.66 4.59
CA ILE A 21 6.20 2.35 3.43
C ILE A 21 5.30 2.15 2.20
N ILE A 22 4.90 0.90 1.93
CA ILE A 22 4.05 0.56 0.78
C ILE A 22 2.66 1.21 0.92
N LEU A 23 2.05 1.13 2.11
CA LEU A 23 0.76 1.75 2.37
C LEU A 23 0.82 3.26 2.14
N GLY A 24 1.84 3.95 2.66
CA GLY A 24 2.01 5.39 2.48
C GLY A 24 2.16 5.80 1.02
N GLU A 25 3.01 5.09 0.26
CA GLU A 25 3.21 5.39 -1.16
C GLU A 25 1.99 5.06 -2.02
N LEU A 26 1.32 3.94 -1.75
CA LEU A 26 0.10 3.56 -2.46
C LEU A 26 -1.02 4.57 -2.20
N THR A 27 -1.18 4.98 -0.94
CA THR A 27 -2.17 5.99 -0.53
C THR A 27 -1.95 7.31 -1.27
N LYS A 28 -0.73 7.85 -1.24
CA LYS A 28 -0.38 9.10 -1.94
C LYS A 28 -0.72 9.05 -3.43
N ARG A 29 -0.38 7.95 -4.11
CA ARG A 29 -0.58 7.82 -5.57
C ARG A 29 -2.04 7.60 -5.93
N VAL A 30 -2.75 6.77 -5.18
CA VAL A 30 -4.18 6.50 -5.43
C VAL A 30 -5.01 7.74 -5.15
N HIS A 31 -4.80 8.43 -4.02
CA HIS A 31 -5.57 9.63 -3.67
C HIS A 31 -5.36 10.81 -4.61
N ARG A 32 -4.23 10.85 -5.33
CA ARG A 32 -4.01 11.87 -6.38
C ARG A 32 -5.02 11.76 -7.53
N VAL A 33 -5.52 10.55 -7.81
CA VAL A 33 -6.48 10.29 -8.90
C VAL A 33 -7.89 10.04 -8.33
N PHE A 34 -7.98 9.40 -7.17
CA PHE A 34 -9.20 9.01 -6.50
C PHE A 34 -9.14 9.42 -5.01
N PRO A 35 -9.46 10.68 -4.68
CA PRO A 35 -9.27 11.25 -3.34
C PRO A 35 -9.94 10.45 -2.22
N ASP A 36 -11.12 9.86 -2.51
CA ASP A 36 -11.94 9.15 -1.52
C ASP A 36 -11.76 7.61 -1.58
N ALA A 37 -10.67 7.13 -2.17
CA ALA A 37 -10.42 5.69 -2.23
C ALA A 37 -9.97 5.13 -0.87
N ASP A 38 -10.52 3.98 -0.48
CA ASP A 38 -10.01 3.21 0.66
C ASP A 38 -8.86 2.31 0.17
N VAL A 39 -7.68 2.46 0.77
CA VAL A 39 -6.42 1.82 0.36
C VAL A 39 -5.93 0.91 1.47
N ARG A 40 -5.70 -0.36 1.14
CA ARG A 40 -5.24 -1.38 2.10
C ARG A 40 -4.05 -2.17 1.56
N VAL A 41 -3.24 -2.65 2.48
CA VAL A 41 -2.07 -3.49 2.20
C VAL A 41 -2.11 -4.70 3.12
N LYS A 42 -2.06 -5.90 2.54
CA LYS A 42 -2.21 -7.18 3.23
C LYS A 42 -1.03 -8.11 3.02
#